data_AF-A0A8T5RD08-F1
#
_entry.id   AF-A0A8T5RD08-F1
#
_cell.length_a   1.000
_cell.length_b   1.000
_cell.length_c   1.000
_cell.angle_alpha   90.00
_cell.angle_beta   90.00
_cell.angle_gamma   90.00
#
_symmetry.space_group_name_H-M   'P 1'
#
loop_
_entity.id
_entity.type
_entity.pdbx_description
1 polymer ?
#
loop_
_entity_poly.entity_id
_entity_poly.type
_entity_poly.pdbx_seq_one_letter_code
_entity_poly.pdbx_strand_id
1 'polypeptide(L)'
;MREVNQDDKLFFFERSFITLDGLWMIETEEMTNWEVALKIDVIVWKKLLKVIIRRLKKYLRLEKNDLTNLIKILTFRWSIEGWKYSIIQQDAGKVKILVNQCPYKSAMDRNPERREKQSLICKNMCIPFYKAITKDYNKNIDLERTRYMGLGDDYCDFTFSFDSKSLEEAESGDSFKEIIKPNKADKLFYFEKNFRTLDGLWVIESENELGWDATLKLDIIVWQRLYKIVFRRVIKYLNIKENTLSDLIEILSFVWNCEGNIHEINQNGEKIATINIVECPYIEAMKRNPDRHNRIESICKEMCIPYLQPVIKEFNPKIEIKREKFIGLGDSVCDFILNLEE
;
A
#
# COMPACT_ATOMS: atom_id res chain seq x y z
N MET A 1 -17.81 -13.01 -16.83
CA MET A 1 -16.84 -12.24 -16.02
C MET A 1 -15.82 -13.22 -15.46
N ARG A 2 -14.52 -12.94 -15.54
CA ARG A 2 -13.52 -13.80 -14.91
C ARG A 2 -13.54 -13.57 -13.39
N GLU A 3 -13.87 -14.60 -12.63
CA GLU A 3 -13.70 -14.57 -11.18
C GLU A 3 -12.20 -14.52 -10.85
N VAL A 4 -11.81 -13.61 -9.94
CA VAL A 4 -10.43 -13.50 -9.46
C VAL A 4 -10.23 -14.38 -8.23
N ASN A 5 -9.19 -15.19 -8.24
CA ASN A 5 -8.86 -16.05 -7.10
C ASN A 5 -7.84 -15.39 -6.15
N GLN A 6 -7.43 -16.12 -5.11
CA GLN A 6 -6.46 -15.65 -4.14
C GLN A 6 -5.08 -15.32 -4.75
N ASP A 7 -4.60 -16.13 -5.70
CA ASP A 7 -3.31 -15.90 -6.35
C ASP A 7 -3.37 -14.67 -7.27
N ASP A 8 -4.48 -14.44 -7.96
CA ASP A 8 -4.73 -13.24 -8.76
C ASP A 8 -4.69 -11.97 -7.89
N LYS A 9 -5.42 -11.99 -6.76
CA LYS A 9 -5.42 -10.87 -5.81
C LYS A 9 -4.04 -10.64 -5.20
N LEU A 10 -3.35 -11.71 -4.79
CA LEU A 10 -2.00 -11.58 -4.23
C LEU A 10 -1.03 -11.01 -5.28
N PHE A 11 -1.13 -11.47 -6.54
CA PHE A 11 -0.36 -10.95 -7.65
C PHE A 11 -0.53 -9.43 -7.79
N PHE A 12 -1.78 -8.96 -7.76
CA PHE A 12 -2.14 -7.54 -7.85
C PHE A 12 -1.66 -6.77 -6.62
N PHE A 13 -2.13 -7.11 -5.42
CA PHE A 13 -1.91 -6.31 -4.22
C PHE A 13 -0.44 -6.26 -3.76
N GLU A 14 0.30 -7.37 -3.80
CA GLU A 14 1.72 -7.38 -3.36
C GLU A 14 2.56 -6.41 -4.21
N ARG A 15 2.33 -6.39 -5.52
CA ARG A 15 3.07 -5.53 -6.45
C ARG A 15 2.58 -4.09 -6.42
N SER A 16 1.26 -3.90 -6.39
CA SER A 16 0.66 -2.56 -6.40
C SER A 16 0.93 -1.82 -5.10
N PHE A 17 0.97 -2.49 -3.94
CA PHE A 17 1.23 -1.85 -2.64
C PHE A 17 2.56 -1.09 -2.61
N ILE A 18 3.66 -1.77 -2.96
CA ILE A 18 4.99 -1.15 -2.96
C ILE A 18 5.14 -0.13 -4.09
N THR A 19 4.53 -0.38 -5.25
CA THR A 19 4.58 0.54 -6.39
C THR A 19 3.83 1.84 -6.06
N LEU A 20 2.65 1.74 -5.46
CA LEU A 20 1.81 2.88 -5.10
C LEU A 20 2.52 3.80 -4.09
N ASP A 21 3.10 3.24 -3.03
CA ASP A 21 3.87 4.02 -2.05
C ASP A 21 5.03 4.78 -2.71
N GLY A 22 5.81 4.09 -3.55
CA GLY A 22 6.92 4.70 -4.27
C GLY A 22 6.48 5.80 -5.25
N LEU A 23 5.34 5.61 -5.93
CA LEU A 23 4.77 6.63 -6.82
C LEU A 23 4.31 7.84 -6.04
N TRP A 24 3.58 7.68 -4.94
CA TRP A 24 3.19 8.80 -4.08
C TRP A 24 4.42 9.60 -3.65
N MET A 25 5.48 8.95 -3.17
CA MET A 25 6.71 9.63 -2.78
C MET A 25 7.37 10.39 -3.95
N ILE A 26 7.47 9.76 -5.13
CA ILE A 26 8.11 10.36 -6.30
C ILE A 26 7.29 11.55 -6.84
N GLU A 27 5.99 11.38 -7.05
CA GLU A 27 5.14 12.44 -7.60
C GLU A 27 5.00 13.61 -6.64
N THR A 28 4.92 13.34 -5.32
CA THR A 28 4.87 14.41 -4.32
C THR A 28 6.16 15.22 -4.35
N GLU A 29 7.31 14.55 -4.45
CA GLU A 29 8.61 15.20 -4.57
C GLU A 29 8.70 16.05 -5.85
N GLU A 30 8.28 15.50 -7.00
CA GLU A 30 8.28 16.21 -8.29
C GLU A 30 7.38 17.44 -8.26
N MET A 31 6.21 17.34 -7.61
CA MET A 31 5.25 18.45 -7.48
C MET A 31 5.71 19.52 -6.48
N THR A 32 6.51 19.13 -5.49
CA THR A 32 6.90 20.00 -4.38
C THR A 32 8.43 20.05 -4.24
N ASN A 33 8.97 19.32 -3.28
CA ASN A 33 10.39 19.08 -3.06
C ASN A 33 10.56 17.88 -2.11
N TRP A 34 11.81 17.44 -1.92
CA TRP A 34 12.14 16.31 -1.07
C TRP A 34 11.69 16.46 0.38
N GLU A 35 11.81 17.65 0.97
CA GLU A 35 11.50 17.87 2.39
C GLU A 35 10.02 17.73 2.67
N VAL A 36 9.17 18.31 1.81
CA VAL A 36 7.71 18.21 1.90
C VAL A 36 7.25 16.77 1.65
N ALA A 37 7.76 16.11 0.61
CA ALA A 37 7.43 14.72 0.33
C ALA A 37 7.81 13.79 1.50
N LEU A 38 9.03 13.94 2.05
CA LEU A 38 9.48 13.15 3.19
C LEU A 38 8.67 13.44 4.45
N LYS A 39 8.25 14.69 4.67
CA LYS A 39 7.38 15.06 5.81
C LYS A 39 6.06 14.30 5.73
N ILE A 40 5.40 14.31 4.56
CA ILE A 40 4.14 13.60 4.33
C ILE A 40 4.36 12.10 4.51
N ASP A 41 5.37 11.52 3.85
CA ASP A 41 5.73 10.10 3.91
C ASP A 41 5.93 9.60 5.35
N VAL A 42 6.67 10.36 6.16
CA VAL A 42 6.90 10.06 7.58
C VAL A 42 5.58 9.99 8.36
N ILE A 43 4.64 10.90 8.10
CA ILE A 43 3.35 10.93 8.80
C ILE A 43 2.48 9.75 8.35
N VAL A 44 2.42 9.50 7.02
CA VAL A 44 1.68 8.39 6.42
C VAL A 44 2.14 7.06 7.02
N TRP A 45 3.44 6.77 6.99
CA TRP A 45 3.96 5.51 7.50
C TRP A 45 3.80 5.37 9.01
N LYS A 46 3.95 6.44 9.79
CA LYS A 46 3.64 6.43 11.24
C LYS A 46 2.19 6.03 11.50
N LYS A 47 1.22 6.61 10.78
CA LYS A 47 -0.20 6.28 10.91
C LYS A 47 -0.48 4.86 10.42
N LEU A 48 0.08 4.48 9.26
CA LEU A 48 -0.11 3.18 8.65
C LEU A 48 0.42 2.05 9.54
N LEU A 49 1.62 2.20 10.13
CA LEU A 49 2.18 1.13 10.97
C LEU A 49 1.38 0.90 12.25
N LYS A 50 0.81 1.96 12.86
CA LYS A 50 -0.15 1.80 13.98
C LYS A 50 -1.35 0.96 13.58
N VAL A 51 -1.86 1.17 12.36
CA VAL A 51 -2.96 0.37 11.82
C VAL A 51 -2.52 -1.07 11.54
N ILE A 52 -1.37 -1.26 10.91
CA ILE A 52 -0.79 -2.58 10.61
C ILE A 52 -0.60 -3.39 11.88
N ILE A 53 0.05 -2.82 12.91
CA ILE A 53 0.30 -3.51 14.18
C ILE A 53 -1.01 -3.94 14.83
N ARG A 54 -2.03 -3.06 14.85
CA ARG A 54 -3.35 -3.39 15.39
C ARG A 54 -4.04 -4.52 14.61
N ARG A 55 -3.98 -4.47 13.28
CA ARG A 55 -4.53 -5.50 12.38
C ARG A 55 -3.84 -6.83 12.58
N LEU A 56 -2.51 -6.85 12.61
CA LEU A 56 -1.71 -8.06 12.81
C LEU A 56 -1.90 -8.64 14.21
N LYS A 57 -1.96 -7.79 15.25
CA LYS A 57 -2.30 -8.21 16.61
C LYS A 57 -3.62 -8.99 16.63
N LYS A 58 -4.68 -8.44 16.02
CA LYS A 58 -5.99 -9.10 15.91
C LYS A 58 -5.94 -10.37 15.06
N TYR A 59 -5.28 -10.30 13.90
CA TYR A 59 -5.18 -11.42 12.95
C TYR A 59 -4.46 -12.63 13.56
N LEU A 60 -3.37 -12.38 14.27
CA LEU A 60 -2.55 -13.39 14.97
C LEU A 60 -3.11 -13.76 16.35
N ARG A 61 -4.25 -13.19 16.77
CA ARG A 61 -4.92 -13.43 18.06
C ARG A 61 -3.99 -13.23 19.27
N LEU A 62 -3.23 -12.13 19.24
CA LEU A 62 -2.31 -11.75 20.30
C LEU A 62 -3.01 -10.80 21.27
N GLU A 63 -3.23 -11.22 22.52
CA GLU A 63 -4.03 -10.43 23.47
C GLU A 63 -3.21 -9.35 24.19
N LYS A 64 -1.99 -9.67 24.60
CA LYS A 64 -1.11 -8.81 25.41
C LYS A 64 -0.26 -7.88 24.53
N ASN A 65 0.08 -6.70 25.07
CA ASN A 65 1.07 -5.79 24.48
C ASN A 65 2.47 -6.01 25.10
N ASP A 66 2.96 -7.25 25.12
CA ASP A 66 4.27 -7.58 25.69
C ASP A 66 5.38 -7.61 24.62
N LEU A 67 6.64 -7.72 25.06
CA LEU A 67 7.79 -7.78 24.17
C LEU A 67 7.68 -8.93 23.16
N THR A 68 7.29 -10.12 23.63
CA THR A 68 7.13 -11.31 22.78
C THR A 68 6.15 -11.07 21.63
N ASN A 69 4.99 -10.50 21.90
CA ASN A 69 3.97 -10.23 20.89
C ASN A 69 4.39 -9.10 19.94
N LEU A 70 5.12 -8.09 20.42
CA LEU A 70 5.70 -7.07 19.55
C LEU A 70 6.67 -7.71 18.54
N ILE A 71 7.58 -8.58 19.02
CA ILE A 71 8.53 -9.27 18.15
C ILE A 71 7.82 -10.16 17.14
N LYS A 72 6.79 -10.92 17.55
CA LYS A 72 5.94 -11.71 16.63
C LYS A 72 5.34 -10.84 15.52
N ILE A 73 4.75 -9.70 15.88
CA ILE A 73 4.12 -8.80 14.90
C ILE A 73 5.15 -8.24 13.92
N LEU A 74 6.27 -7.72 14.43
CA LEU A 74 7.30 -7.11 13.58
C LEU A 74 7.95 -8.12 12.65
N THR A 75 8.34 -9.29 13.17
CA THR A 75 9.00 -10.34 12.38
C THR A 75 8.05 -10.97 11.35
N PHE A 76 6.77 -11.13 11.68
CA PHE A 76 5.74 -11.56 10.73
C PHE A 76 5.58 -10.55 9.59
N ARG A 77 5.45 -9.25 9.90
CA ARG A 77 5.43 -8.17 8.90
C ARG A 77 6.68 -8.17 8.03
N TRP A 78 7.85 -8.20 8.65
CA TRP A 78 9.14 -8.18 7.96
C TRP A 78 9.29 -9.36 7.00
N SER A 79 8.84 -10.54 7.40
CA SER A 79 8.82 -11.72 6.54
C SER A 79 7.89 -11.54 5.33
N ILE A 80 6.71 -10.93 5.51
CA ILE A 80 5.78 -10.62 4.41
C ILE A 80 6.38 -9.62 3.43
N GLU A 81 7.00 -8.55 3.95
CA GLU A 81 7.64 -7.49 3.16
C GLU A 81 9.00 -7.91 2.54
N GLY A 82 9.49 -9.12 2.84
CA GLY A 82 10.69 -9.68 2.23
C GLY A 82 12.01 -9.26 2.89
N TRP A 83 11.97 -8.76 4.13
CA TRP A 83 13.19 -8.52 4.92
C TRP A 83 13.92 -9.83 5.19
N LYS A 84 15.27 -9.77 5.24
CA LYS A 84 16.10 -10.90 5.71
C LYS A 84 16.73 -10.53 7.04
N TYR A 85 16.47 -11.33 8.05
CA TYR A 85 16.90 -11.05 9.41
C TYR A 85 17.21 -12.33 10.20
N SER A 86 17.90 -12.18 11.32
CA SER A 86 18.26 -13.25 12.23
C SER A 86 18.14 -12.77 13.68
N ILE A 87 17.54 -13.58 14.54
CA ILE A 87 17.49 -13.30 15.98
C ILE A 87 18.78 -13.89 16.58
N ILE A 88 19.61 -13.05 17.19
CA ILE A 88 20.94 -13.45 17.69
C ILE A 88 21.03 -13.50 19.21
N GLN A 89 20.06 -12.92 19.91
CA GLN A 89 19.97 -12.95 21.36
C GLN A 89 18.50 -12.95 21.76
N GLN A 90 18.17 -13.78 22.73
CA GLN A 90 16.82 -13.92 23.23
C GLN A 90 16.83 -14.37 24.69
N ASP A 91 16.89 -13.39 25.58
CA ASP A 91 16.89 -13.60 27.02
C ASP A 91 15.57 -13.10 27.63
N ALA A 92 15.35 -13.38 28.91
CA ALA A 92 14.25 -12.80 29.66
C ALA A 92 14.30 -11.26 29.55
N GLY A 93 13.30 -10.67 28.90
CA GLY A 93 13.18 -9.21 28.75
C GLY A 93 14.14 -8.57 27.73
N LYS A 94 14.89 -9.32 26.91
CA LYS A 94 15.77 -8.73 25.87
C LYS A 94 15.81 -9.56 24.59
N VAL A 95 15.62 -8.91 23.44
CA VAL A 95 15.69 -9.53 22.11
C VAL A 95 16.55 -8.68 21.18
N LYS A 96 17.55 -9.30 20.54
CA LYS A 96 18.38 -8.65 19.51
C LYS A 96 18.20 -9.31 18.15
N ILE A 97 17.86 -8.49 17.16
CA ILE A 97 17.63 -8.90 15.78
C ILE A 97 18.60 -8.15 14.86
N LEU A 98 19.26 -8.89 13.97
CA LEU A 98 20.04 -8.34 12.87
C LEU A 98 19.25 -8.43 11.58
N VAL A 99 19.15 -7.35 10.83
CA VAL A 99 18.59 -7.30 9.49
C VAL A 99 19.73 -7.14 8.50
N ASN A 100 19.91 -8.15 7.65
CA ASN A 100 20.95 -8.19 6.62
C ASN A 100 20.42 -7.76 5.24
N GLN A 101 19.09 -7.69 5.08
CA GLN A 101 18.48 -7.15 3.88
C GLN A 101 17.22 -6.36 4.22
N CYS A 102 17.28 -5.06 3.96
CA CYS A 102 16.15 -4.14 4.01
C CYS A 102 15.54 -4.00 2.59
N PRO A 103 14.25 -4.31 2.38
CA PRO A 103 13.62 -4.21 1.06
C PRO A 103 13.57 -2.76 0.56
N TYR A 104 13.41 -1.79 1.46
CA TYR A 104 13.41 -0.36 1.10
C TYR A 104 14.77 0.10 0.59
N LYS A 105 15.86 -0.25 1.27
CA LYS A 105 17.22 0.03 0.77
C LYS A 105 17.44 -0.71 -0.56
N SER A 106 17.04 -1.97 -0.66
CA SER A 106 17.18 -2.76 -1.89
C SER A 106 16.43 -2.12 -3.07
N ALA A 107 15.28 -1.49 -2.84
CA ALA A 107 14.55 -0.75 -3.85
C ALA A 107 15.30 0.53 -4.25
N MET A 108 15.81 1.30 -3.28
CA MET A 108 16.58 2.51 -3.52
C MET A 108 17.92 2.25 -4.21
N ASP A 109 18.58 1.12 -3.93
CA ASP A 109 19.85 0.72 -4.58
C ASP A 109 19.70 0.51 -6.09
N ARG A 110 18.48 0.21 -6.57
CA ARG A 110 18.18 0.07 -8.00
C ARG A 110 18.08 1.41 -8.73
N ASN A 111 18.03 2.52 -7.99
CA ASN A 111 18.00 3.86 -8.55
C ASN A 111 19.24 4.65 -8.05
N PRO A 112 20.35 4.65 -8.82
CA PRO A 112 21.59 5.32 -8.43
C PRO A 112 21.42 6.81 -8.12
N GLU A 113 20.48 7.48 -8.79
CA GLU A 113 20.20 8.93 -8.64
C GLU A 113 19.53 9.29 -7.32
N ARG A 114 19.11 8.29 -6.54
CA ARG A 114 18.47 8.48 -5.23
C ARG A 114 19.29 7.92 -4.07
N ARG A 115 20.57 7.62 -4.29
CA ARG A 115 21.42 6.97 -3.28
C ARG A 115 21.63 7.84 -2.04
N GLU A 116 21.79 9.14 -2.23
CA GLU A 116 21.95 10.15 -1.17
C GLU A 116 20.76 10.19 -0.21
N LYS A 117 19.54 9.94 -0.73
CA LYS A 117 18.30 9.90 0.04
C LYS A 117 18.22 8.70 1.00
N GLN A 118 18.99 7.64 0.79
CA GLN A 118 18.99 6.47 1.67
C GLN A 118 19.35 6.83 3.11
N SER A 119 20.35 7.71 3.27
CA SER A 119 20.79 8.19 4.57
C SER A 119 19.71 9.03 5.27
N LEU A 120 19.02 9.87 4.50
CA LEU A 120 17.94 10.73 4.98
C LEU A 120 16.73 9.90 5.42
N ILE A 121 16.31 8.90 4.63
CA ILE A 121 15.23 7.99 5.00
C ILE A 121 15.60 7.22 6.28
N CYS A 122 16.84 6.72 6.37
CA CYS A 122 17.26 5.97 7.55
C CYS A 122 17.20 6.86 8.80
N LYS A 123 17.81 8.05 8.73
CA LYS A 123 17.94 9.00 9.84
C LYS A 123 16.62 9.63 10.27
N ASN A 124 15.85 10.12 9.30
CA ASN A 124 14.70 10.99 9.56
C ASN A 124 13.37 10.23 9.59
N MET A 125 13.32 9.01 9.04
CA MET A 125 12.14 8.18 9.03
C MET A 125 12.37 6.90 9.84
N CYS A 126 13.20 5.97 9.37
CA CYS A 126 13.31 4.62 9.94
C CYS A 126 13.63 4.61 11.44
N ILE A 127 14.63 5.38 11.87
CA ILE A 127 15.05 5.46 13.28
C ILE A 127 13.93 6.01 14.19
N PRO A 128 13.44 7.25 13.99
CA PRO A 128 12.41 7.81 14.86
C PRO A 128 11.09 7.03 14.77
N PHE A 129 10.78 6.46 13.61
CA PHE A 129 9.59 5.65 13.37
C PHE A 129 9.53 4.39 14.24
N TYR A 130 10.57 3.54 14.20
CA TYR A 130 10.57 2.33 15.03
C TYR A 130 10.65 2.64 16.53
N LYS A 131 11.34 3.72 16.91
CA LYS A 131 11.35 4.17 18.32
C LYS A 131 9.95 4.58 18.79
N ALA A 132 9.25 5.39 18.01
CA ALA A 132 7.91 5.86 18.34
C ALA A 132 6.91 4.70 18.41
N ILE A 133 6.92 3.79 17.43
CA ILE A 133 5.92 2.72 17.38
C ILE A 133 6.11 1.69 18.50
N THR A 134 7.35 1.41 18.91
CA THR A 134 7.63 0.55 20.06
C THR A 134 7.04 1.13 21.33
N LYS A 135 7.23 2.44 21.58
CA LYS A 135 6.68 3.12 22.74
C LYS A 135 5.16 3.24 22.71
N ASP A 136 4.58 3.48 21.53
CA ASP A 136 3.12 3.49 21.34
C ASP A 136 2.49 2.12 21.60
N TYR A 137 3.20 1.03 21.27
CA TYR A 137 2.74 -0.34 21.53
C TYR A 137 2.78 -0.67 23.03
N ASN A 138 3.92 -0.40 23.67
CA ASN A 138 4.09 -0.51 25.11
C ASN A 138 5.20 0.43 25.60
N LYS A 139 4.85 1.35 26.49
CA LYS A 139 5.76 2.35 27.07
C LYS A 139 6.95 1.74 27.83
N ASN A 140 6.82 0.51 28.32
CA ASN A 140 7.85 -0.22 29.07
C ASN A 140 8.83 -0.99 28.16
N ILE A 141 8.63 -0.97 26.83
CA ILE A 141 9.60 -1.54 25.89
C ILE A 141 10.50 -0.42 25.39
N ASP A 142 11.80 -0.62 25.49
CA ASP A 142 12.82 0.21 24.86
C ASP A 142 13.32 -0.43 23.56
N LEU A 143 13.72 0.42 22.62
CA LEU A 143 14.39 0.03 21.39
C LEU A 143 15.68 0.82 21.26
N GLU A 144 16.78 0.09 21.21
CA GLU A 144 18.11 0.59 20.89
C GLU A 144 18.53 0.08 19.50
N ARG A 145 19.17 0.96 18.73
CA ARG A 145 19.74 0.67 17.43
C ARG A 145 21.08 1.39 17.32
N THR A 146 22.11 0.70 16.84
CA THR A 146 23.48 1.20 16.73
C THR A 146 24.06 1.05 15.32
N ARG A 147 23.46 0.20 14.49
CA ARG A 147 23.90 -0.14 13.13
C ARG A 147 22.79 0.11 12.12
N TYR A 148 23.15 0.71 10.99
CA TYR A 148 22.20 1.20 9.99
C TYR A 148 22.74 1.06 8.57
N MET A 149 22.16 0.15 7.78
CA MET A 149 22.56 -0.03 6.38
C MET A 149 22.44 1.24 5.53
N GLY A 150 21.45 2.09 5.83
CA GLY A 150 21.28 3.37 5.13
C GLY A 150 22.33 4.42 5.49
N LEU A 151 23.12 4.20 6.55
CA LEU A 151 24.19 5.07 7.01
C LEU A 151 25.59 4.46 6.82
N GLY A 152 25.69 3.33 6.10
CA GLY A 152 26.96 2.72 5.70
C GLY A 152 27.36 1.45 6.43
N ASP A 153 26.57 0.94 7.39
CA ASP A 153 26.84 -0.37 8.00
C ASP A 153 26.41 -1.54 7.11
N ASP A 154 26.95 -2.74 7.37
CA ASP A 154 26.59 -3.94 6.61
C ASP A 154 25.20 -4.50 6.98
N TYR A 155 24.67 -4.12 8.15
CA TYR A 155 23.38 -4.58 8.65
C TYR A 155 22.66 -3.50 9.47
N CYS A 156 21.36 -3.65 9.67
CA CYS A 156 20.62 -2.89 10.67
C CYS A 156 20.44 -3.74 11.93
N ASP A 157 20.63 -3.19 13.12
CA ASP A 157 20.27 -3.88 14.36
C ASP A 157 18.99 -3.31 15.00
N PHE A 158 18.35 -4.17 15.76
CA PHE A 158 17.21 -3.86 16.62
C PHE A 158 17.39 -4.59 17.94
N THR A 159 17.67 -3.85 19.01
CA THR A 159 17.76 -4.40 20.37
C THR A 159 16.57 -3.90 21.15
N PHE A 160 15.63 -4.79 21.44
CA PHE A 160 14.47 -4.51 22.26
C PHE A 160 14.71 -4.99 23.68
N SER A 161 14.36 -4.18 24.67
CA SER A 161 14.44 -4.54 26.08
C SER A 161 13.20 -4.11 26.84
N PHE A 162 12.83 -4.85 27.87
CA PHE A 162 11.80 -4.45 28.82
C PHE A 162 12.43 -3.69 29.98
N ASP A 163 11.82 -2.60 30.43
CA ASP A 163 12.34 -1.84 31.58
C ASP A 163 12.28 -2.71 32.84
N SER A 164 13.46 -2.87 33.45
CA SER A 164 13.75 -3.77 34.56
C SER A 164 12.91 -3.55 35.82
N LYS A 165 12.34 -2.35 36.03
CA LYS A 165 11.44 -2.07 37.16
C LYS A 165 10.08 -2.78 37.11
N SER A 166 9.77 -3.42 35.98
CA SER A 166 8.54 -4.17 35.75
C SER A 166 8.77 -5.65 35.42
N LEU A 167 10.00 -6.15 35.64
CA LEU A 167 10.38 -7.55 35.44
C LEU A 167 9.66 -8.52 36.39
N GLU A 168 9.29 -8.08 37.60
CA GLU A 168 8.59 -8.92 38.59
C GLU A 168 7.23 -9.44 38.09
N GLU A 169 6.59 -8.78 37.11
CA GLU A 169 5.35 -9.25 36.47
C GLU A 169 5.60 -10.11 35.20
N ALA A 170 6.82 -10.09 34.65
CA ALA A 170 7.16 -10.73 33.37
C ALA A 170 7.78 -12.14 33.50
N GLU A 171 8.27 -12.51 34.69
CA GLU A 171 9.06 -13.74 34.92
C GLU A 171 8.28 -15.06 34.96
N SER A 172 7.02 -15.12 34.50
CA SER A 172 6.27 -16.40 34.42
C SER A 172 6.04 -16.94 33.01
N GLY A 173 6.60 -16.33 31.96
CA GLY A 173 6.26 -16.66 30.57
C GLY A 173 7.41 -17.22 29.73
N ASP A 174 7.30 -18.50 29.38
CA ASP A 174 8.05 -19.29 28.39
C ASP A 174 8.89 -18.47 27.38
N SER A 175 10.18 -18.79 27.26
CA SER A 175 11.06 -18.31 26.19
C SER A 175 10.35 -18.41 24.84
N PHE A 176 10.35 -17.33 24.05
CA PHE A 176 9.73 -17.29 22.72
C PHE A 176 10.33 -18.37 21.79
N LYS A 177 9.62 -19.48 21.54
CA LYS A 177 10.20 -20.60 20.79
C LYS A 177 10.06 -20.50 19.26
N GLU A 178 9.19 -19.65 18.71
CA GLU A 178 8.91 -19.72 17.26
C GLU A 178 8.48 -18.40 16.59
N ILE A 179 9.24 -18.02 15.56
CA ILE A 179 8.87 -16.99 14.59
C ILE A 179 7.76 -17.55 13.70
N ILE A 180 6.64 -16.82 13.61
CA ILE A 180 5.54 -17.18 12.72
C ILE A 180 5.98 -16.91 11.27
N LYS A 181 6.14 -17.97 10.47
CA LYS A 181 6.44 -17.86 9.05
C LYS A 181 5.15 -17.63 8.25
N PRO A 182 5.02 -16.50 7.52
CA PRO A 182 3.80 -16.20 6.78
C PRO A 182 3.64 -17.09 5.55
N ASN A 183 2.41 -17.51 5.28
CA ASN A 183 1.99 -18.19 4.05
C ASN A 183 1.36 -17.21 3.03
N LYS A 184 0.83 -17.72 1.91
CA LYS A 184 0.18 -16.88 0.87
C LYS A 184 -1.07 -16.14 1.37
N ALA A 185 -1.88 -16.75 2.22
CA ALA A 185 -3.08 -16.11 2.79
C ALA A 185 -2.71 -14.98 3.73
N ASP A 186 -1.67 -15.17 4.53
CA ASP A 186 -1.11 -14.13 5.40
C ASP A 186 -0.63 -12.91 4.59
N LYS A 187 0.10 -13.17 3.50
CA LYS A 187 0.55 -12.12 2.58
C LYS A 187 -0.63 -11.39 1.94
N LEU A 188 -1.63 -12.13 1.43
CA LEU A 188 -2.80 -11.50 0.82
C LEU A 188 -3.54 -10.63 1.84
N PHE A 189 -3.78 -11.15 3.04
CA PHE A 189 -4.40 -10.37 4.12
C PHE A 189 -3.64 -9.08 4.37
N TYR A 190 -2.31 -9.15 4.48
CA TYR A 190 -1.47 -7.97 4.70
C TYR A 190 -1.58 -6.94 3.56
N PHE A 191 -1.34 -7.35 2.32
CA PHE A 191 -1.30 -6.39 1.21
C PHE A 191 -2.70 -5.86 0.86
N GLU A 192 -3.73 -6.72 0.78
CA GLU A 192 -5.10 -6.29 0.46
C GLU A 192 -5.64 -5.31 1.51
N LYS A 193 -5.52 -5.64 2.81
CA LYS A 193 -6.09 -4.80 3.86
C LYS A 193 -5.36 -3.47 4.02
N ASN A 194 -4.07 -3.41 3.71
CA ASN A 194 -3.29 -2.20 3.87
C ASN A 194 -3.27 -1.32 2.61
N PHE A 195 -3.53 -1.86 1.41
CA PHE A 195 -3.48 -1.12 0.14
C PHE A 195 -4.32 0.16 0.13
N ARG A 196 -5.64 0.05 0.34
CA ARG A 196 -6.53 1.23 0.38
C ARG A 196 -6.28 2.15 1.57
N THR A 197 -5.72 1.62 2.66
CA THR A 197 -5.38 2.44 3.84
C THR A 197 -4.14 3.28 3.58
N LEU A 198 -3.12 2.71 2.95
CA LEU A 198 -1.93 3.43 2.50
C LEU A 198 -2.32 4.58 1.58
N ASP A 199 -3.09 4.27 0.54
CA ASP A 199 -3.57 5.26 -0.43
C ASP A 199 -4.36 6.40 0.22
N GLY A 200 -5.38 6.04 1.02
CA GLY A 200 -6.19 7.03 1.71
C GLY A 200 -5.40 7.90 2.69
N LEU A 201 -4.38 7.36 3.35
CA LEU A 201 -3.49 8.15 4.21
C LEU A 201 -2.65 9.12 3.39
N TRP A 202 -2.10 8.69 2.24
CA TRP A 202 -1.38 9.59 1.34
C TRP A 202 -2.25 10.75 0.87
N VAL A 203 -3.50 10.49 0.46
CA VAL A 203 -4.46 11.55 0.09
C VAL A 203 -4.72 12.49 1.26
N ILE A 204 -5.01 11.97 2.45
CA ILE A 204 -5.33 12.80 3.63
C ILE A 204 -4.13 13.68 4.04
N GLU A 205 -2.94 13.10 4.15
CA GLU A 205 -1.77 13.86 4.61
C GLU A 205 -1.28 14.84 3.54
N SER A 206 -1.43 14.52 2.25
CA SER A 206 -1.15 15.47 1.18
C SER A 206 -2.16 16.62 1.19
N GLU A 207 -3.46 16.35 1.39
CA GLU A 207 -4.48 17.41 1.51
C GLU A 207 -4.19 18.35 2.69
N ASN A 208 -3.77 17.79 3.84
CA ASN A 208 -3.40 18.59 5.00
C ASN A 208 -2.21 19.53 4.75
N GLU A 209 -1.26 19.11 3.91
CA GLU A 209 -0.03 19.86 3.64
C GLU A 209 -0.16 20.81 2.43
N LEU A 210 -0.87 20.38 1.38
CA LEU A 210 -0.89 21.01 0.06
C LEU A 210 -2.26 21.61 -0.33
N GLY A 211 -3.32 21.25 0.41
CA GLY A 211 -4.70 21.57 0.05
C GLY A 211 -5.28 20.60 -0.99
N TRP A 212 -6.62 20.62 -1.11
CA TRP A 212 -7.36 19.65 -1.92
C TRP A 212 -7.00 19.66 -3.41
N ASP A 213 -6.91 20.83 -4.04
CA ASP A 213 -6.70 20.93 -5.49
C ASP A 213 -5.34 20.38 -5.91
N ALA A 214 -4.29 20.61 -5.12
CA ALA A 214 -2.96 20.07 -5.36
C ALA A 214 -2.96 18.54 -5.14
N THR A 215 -3.59 18.09 -4.06
CA THR A 215 -3.72 16.66 -3.75
C THR A 215 -4.51 15.90 -4.80
N LEU A 216 -5.61 16.43 -5.31
CA LEU A 216 -6.40 15.77 -6.35
C LEU A 216 -5.58 15.62 -7.64
N LYS A 217 -4.82 16.65 -8.03
CA LYS A 217 -3.90 16.56 -9.19
C LYS A 217 -2.83 15.49 -8.95
N LEU A 218 -2.26 15.45 -7.75
CA LEU A 218 -1.26 14.47 -7.37
C LEU A 218 -1.83 13.04 -7.42
N ASP A 219 -3.02 12.83 -6.86
CA ASP A 219 -3.75 11.56 -6.86
C ASP A 219 -4.02 11.07 -8.29
N ILE A 220 -4.48 11.96 -9.18
CA ILE A 220 -4.66 11.65 -10.61
C ILE A 220 -3.35 11.16 -11.23
N ILE A 221 -2.23 11.87 -11.04
CA ILE A 221 -0.93 11.50 -11.63
C ILE A 221 -0.42 10.16 -11.07
N VAL A 222 -0.56 9.94 -9.77
CA VAL A 222 -0.17 8.69 -9.10
C VAL A 222 -0.95 7.51 -9.68
N TRP A 223 -2.29 7.61 -9.76
CA TRP A 223 -3.12 6.55 -10.32
C TRP A 223 -2.90 6.34 -11.82
N GLN A 224 -2.64 7.41 -12.59
CA GLN A 224 -2.23 7.31 -14.00
C GLN A 224 -0.97 6.46 -14.15
N ARG A 225 0.10 6.78 -13.39
CA ARG A 225 1.36 6.03 -13.45
C ARG A 225 1.19 4.60 -12.94
N LEU A 226 0.40 4.40 -11.88
CA LEU A 226 0.11 3.07 -11.34
C LEU A 226 -0.61 2.21 -12.38
N TYR A 227 -1.66 2.71 -13.02
CA TYR A 227 -2.44 1.96 -14.00
C TYR A 227 -1.62 1.58 -15.23
N LYS A 228 -0.73 2.46 -15.72
CA LYS A 228 0.24 2.10 -16.77
C LYS A 228 1.10 0.89 -16.39
N ILE A 229 1.61 0.87 -15.16
CA ILE A 229 2.43 -0.24 -14.66
C ILE A 229 1.57 -1.50 -14.47
N VAL A 230 0.37 -1.37 -13.90
CA VAL A 230 -0.56 -2.47 -13.67
C VAL A 230 -0.98 -3.11 -14.98
N PHE A 231 -1.36 -2.33 -16.00
CA PHE A 231 -1.75 -2.85 -17.31
C PHE A 231 -0.63 -3.70 -17.92
N ARG A 232 0.61 -3.21 -17.94
CA ARG A 232 1.77 -3.98 -18.46
C ARG A 232 1.94 -5.32 -17.72
N ARG A 233 1.75 -5.31 -16.39
CA ARG A 233 1.84 -6.52 -15.56
C ARG A 233 0.69 -7.49 -15.86
N VAL A 234 -0.54 -6.98 -15.96
CA VAL A 234 -1.77 -7.75 -16.18
C VAL A 234 -1.80 -8.34 -17.58
N ILE A 235 -1.45 -7.57 -18.63
CA ILE A 235 -1.31 -8.06 -20.01
C ILE A 235 -0.40 -9.30 -20.04
N LYS A 236 0.76 -9.23 -19.39
CA LYS A 236 1.68 -10.36 -19.29
C LYS A 236 1.12 -11.52 -18.48
N TYR A 237 0.45 -11.23 -17.36
CA TYR A 237 -0.10 -12.24 -16.44
C TYR A 237 -1.28 -13.01 -17.05
N LEU A 238 -2.15 -12.32 -17.77
CA LEU A 238 -3.30 -12.89 -18.48
C LEU A 238 -2.94 -13.40 -19.88
N ASN A 239 -1.71 -13.17 -20.33
CA ASN A 239 -1.20 -13.56 -21.64
C ASN A 239 -2.00 -12.94 -22.82
N ILE A 240 -2.45 -11.71 -22.65
CA ILE A 240 -3.11 -10.91 -23.70
C ILE A 240 -2.12 -10.65 -24.83
N LYS A 241 -2.55 -10.87 -26.08
CA LYS A 241 -1.70 -10.78 -27.29
C LYS A 241 -2.09 -9.65 -28.22
N GLU A 242 -3.39 -9.41 -28.32
CA GLU A 242 -3.95 -8.37 -29.14
C GLU A 242 -4.32 -7.17 -28.28
N ASN A 243 -4.71 -6.08 -28.93
CA ASN A 243 -5.16 -4.86 -28.26
C ASN A 243 -6.62 -4.55 -28.62
N THR A 244 -7.49 -5.56 -28.62
CA THR A 244 -8.90 -5.40 -28.99
C THR A 244 -9.72 -4.76 -27.86
N LEU A 245 -10.95 -4.34 -28.17
CA LEU A 245 -11.88 -3.87 -27.15
C LEU A 245 -12.17 -4.96 -26.09
N SER A 246 -12.30 -6.22 -26.51
CA SER A 246 -12.52 -7.36 -25.60
C SER A 246 -11.32 -7.58 -24.67
N ASP A 247 -10.09 -7.45 -25.18
CA ASP A 247 -8.88 -7.55 -24.36
C ASP A 247 -8.81 -6.44 -23.30
N LEU A 248 -9.17 -5.20 -23.68
CA LEU A 248 -9.25 -4.09 -22.72
C LEU A 248 -10.27 -4.36 -21.62
N ILE A 249 -11.46 -4.86 -21.98
CA ILE A 249 -12.51 -5.22 -21.02
C ILE A 249 -12.01 -6.31 -20.07
N GLU A 250 -11.28 -7.31 -20.56
CA GLU A 250 -10.70 -8.35 -19.72
C GLU A 250 -9.70 -7.77 -18.71
N ILE A 251 -8.80 -6.89 -19.15
CA ILE A 251 -7.82 -6.22 -18.29
C ILE A 251 -8.51 -5.38 -17.21
N LEU A 252 -9.45 -4.51 -17.61
CA LEU A 252 -10.19 -3.65 -16.68
C LEU A 252 -11.01 -4.49 -15.70
N SER A 253 -11.72 -5.51 -16.18
CA SER A 253 -12.49 -6.41 -15.32
C SER A 253 -11.60 -7.13 -14.32
N PHE A 254 -10.41 -7.59 -14.71
CA PHE A 254 -9.47 -8.23 -13.80
C PHE A 254 -9.01 -7.28 -12.69
N VAL A 255 -8.58 -6.06 -13.06
CA VAL A 255 -8.10 -5.05 -12.12
C VAL A 255 -9.21 -4.65 -11.16
N TRP A 256 -10.40 -4.34 -11.67
CA TRP A 256 -11.52 -3.89 -10.86
C TRP A 256 -12.08 -4.98 -9.94
N ASN A 257 -12.08 -6.24 -10.38
CA ASN A 257 -12.41 -7.38 -9.52
C ASN A 257 -11.39 -7.55 -8.37
N CYS A 258 -10.09 -7.34 -8.64
CA CYS A 258 -9.07 -7.36 -7.59
C CYS A 258 -9.29 -6.22 -6.58
N GLU A 259 -9.58 -5.02 -7.07
CA GLU A 259 -9.90 -3.85 -6.25
C GLU A 259 -11.21 -4.00 -5.46
N GLY A 260 -12.06 -4.95 -5.84
CA GLY A 260 -13.33 -5.26 -5.16
C GLY A 260 -14.53 -4.47 -5.69
N ASN A 261 -14.43 -3.88 -6.89
CA ASN A 261 -15.61 -3.39 -7.58
C ASN A 261 -16.49 -4.57 -8.00
N ILE A 262 -17.81 -4.36 -8.01
CA ILE A 262 -18.75 -5.25 -8.69
C ILE A 262 -19.24 -4.53 -9.91
N HIS A 263 -19.18 -5.18 -11.07
CA HIS A 263 -19.56 -4.58 -12.34
C HIS A 263 -20.24 -5.54 -13.30
N GLU A 264 -21.06 -4.97 -14.17
CA GLU A 264 -21.76 -5.65 -15.26
C GLU A 264 -21.19 -5.17 -16.60
N ILE A 265 -21.08 -6.07 -17.57
CA ILE A 265 -20.50 -5.79 -18.88
C ILE A 265 -21.57 -6.02 -19.94
N ASN A 266 -21.88 -4.98 -20.70
CA ASN A 266 -22.77 -5.04 -21.86
C ASN A 266 -21.95 -4.70 -23.11
N GLN A 267 -21.58 -5.73 -23.88
CA GLN A 267 -20.86 -5.57 -25.13
C GLN A 267 -21.80 -5.76 -26.31
N ASN A 268 -21.90 -4.76 -27.17
CA ASN A 268 -22.74 -4.80 -28.37
C ASN A 268 -21.84 -4.82 -29.61
N GLY A 269 -21.54 -6.02 -30.08
CA GLY A 269 -20.59 -6.25 -31.17
C GLY A 269 -19.14 -5.95 -30.78
N GLU A 270 -18.30 -5.70 -31.79
CA GLU A 270 -16.85 -5.52 -31.59
C GLU A 270 -16.45 -4.06 -31.33
N LYS A 271 -17.36 -3.11 -31.54
CA LYS A 271 -17.04 -1.67 -31.52
C LYS A 271 -17.50 -0.93 -30.26
N ILE A 272 -18.49 -1.44 -29.52
CA ILE A 272 -19.09 -0.71 -28.40
C ILE A 272 -19.26 -1.64 -27.20
N ALA A 273 -18.83 -1.18 -26.04
CA ALA A 273 -19.10 -1.84 -24.77
C ALA A 273 -19.36 -0.82 -23.65
N THR A 274 -20.23 -1.18 -22.72
CA THR A 274 -20.44 -0.43 -21.48
C THR A 274 -20.14 -1.33 -20.31
N ILE A 275 -19.24 -0.87 -19.42
CA ILE A 275 -19.00 -1.51 -18.12
C ILE A 275 -19.67 -0.66 -17.04
N ASN A 276 -20.66 -1.22 -16.36
CA ASN A 276 -21.37 -0.55 -15.26
C ASN A 276 -20.84 -1.06 -13.93
N ILE A 277 -20.13 -0.22 -13.17
CA ILE A 277 -19.85 -0.52 -11.76
C ILE A 277 -21.15 -0.33 -10.98
N VAL A 278 -21.63 -1.40 -10.36
CA VAL A 278 -22.84 -1.43 -9.52
C VAL A 278 -22.50 -1.26 -8.03
N GLU A 279 -21.28 -1.69 -7.63
CA GLU A 279 -20.76 -1.43 -6.28
C GLU A 279 -19.33 -0.92 -6.36
N CYS A 280 -19.11 0.27 -5.79
CA CYS A 280 -17.81 0.94 -5.77
C CYS A 280 -17.26 0.98 -4.33
N PRO A 281 -16.13 0.30 -4.04
CA PRO A 281 -15.54 0.29 -2.69
C PRO A 281 -15.15 1.68 -2.19
N TYR A 282 -14.89 2.63 -3.08
CA TYR A 282 -14.60 4.02 -2.72
C TYR A 282 -15.82 4.69 -2.08
N ILE A 283 -17.01 4.51 -2.66
CA ILE A 283 -18.25 5.06 -2.10
C ILE A 283 -18.57 4.43 -0.74
N GLU A 284 -18.36 3.12 -0.60
CA GLU A 284 -18.48 2.44 0.69
C GLU A 284 -17.50 2.97 1.74
N ALA A 285 -16.27 3.31 1.33
CA ALA A 285 -15.31 3.97 2.20
C ALA A 285 -15.77 5.38 2.58
N MET A 286 -16.30 6.17 1.64
CA MET A 286 -16.81 7.52 1.90
C MET A 286 -18.04 7.52 2.81
N LYS A 287 -18.94 6.53 2.72
CA LYS A 287 -20.06 6.37 3.67
C LYS A 287 -19.60 6.28 5.14
N ARG A 288 -18.39 5.77 5.38
CA ARG A 288 -17.78 5.67 6.72
C ARG A 288 -17.03 6.92 7.15
N ASN A 289 -16.83 7.89 6.25
CA ASN A 289 -16.09 9.14 6.47
C ASN A 289 -16.92 10.33 5.97
N PRO A 290 -18.02 10.71 6.67
CA PRO A 290 -18.95 11.73 6.22
C PRO A 290 -18.34 13.12 6.07
N ASP A 291 -17.28 13.40 6.83
CA ASP A 291 -16.45 14.61 6.75
C ASP A 291 -15.80 14.82 5.38
N ARG A 292 -15.67 13.75 4.59
CA ARG A 292 -15.06 13.74 3.26
C ARG A 292 -16.08 13.79 2.11
N HIS A 293 -17.38 13.86 2.38
CA HIS A 293 -18.43 13.79 1.35
C HIS A 293 -18.34 14.94 0.34
N ASN A 294 -17.88 16.11 0.77
CA ASN A 294 -17.62 17.26 -0.10
C ASN A 294 -16.56 17.00 -1.19
N ARG A 295 -15.76 15.92 -1.09
CA ARG A 295 -14.77 15.54 -2.11
C ARG A 295 -15.32 14.60 -3.17
N ILE A 296 -16.47 13.96 -2.93
CA ILE A 296 -17.04 12.91 -3.80
C ILE A 296 -17.22 13.40 -5.23
N GLU A 297 -17.77 14.61 -5.41
CA GLU A 297 -18.06 15.14 -6.74
C GLU A 297 -16.78 15.32 -7.57
N SER A 298 -15.78 15.99 -7.04
CA SER A 298 -14.49 16.19 -7.74
C SER A 298 -13.82 14.86 -8.08
N ILE A 299 -13.84 13.87 -7.18
CA ILE A 299 -13.25 12.56 -7.46
C ILE A 299 -14.03 11.83 -8.55
N CYS A 300 -15.37 11.84 -8.46
CA CYS A 300 -16.20 11.18 -9.45
C CYS A 300 -16.04 11.79 -10.85
N LYS A 301 -16.09 13.13 -10.96
CA LYS A 301 -16.07 13.84 -12.25
C LYS A 301 -14.66 14.06 -12.80
N GLU A 302 -13.68 14.35 -11.95
CA GLU A 302 -12.36 14.84 -12.37
C GLU A 302 -11.27 13.78 -12.26
N MET A 303 -11.45 12.69 -11.52
CA MET A 303 -10.39 11.69 -11.34
C MET A 303 -10.56 10.48 -12.26
N CYS A 304 -11.74 9.86 -12.29
CA CYS A 304 -11.90 8.51 -12.87
C CYS A 304 -11.55 8.40 -14.36
N ILE A 305 -11.95 9.37 -15.18
CA ILE A 305 -11.59 9.37 -16.61
C ILE A 305 -10.13 9.79 -16.80
N PRO A 306 -9.65 10.89 -16.18
CA PRO A 306 -8.27 11.32 -16.39
C PRO A 306 -7.23 10.28 -16.04
N TYR A 307 -7.43 9.39 -15.06
CA TYR A 307 -6.44 8.35 -14.79
C TYR A 307 -6.47 7.14 -15.74
N LEU A 308 -7.66 6.79 -16.27
CA LEU A 308 -7.81 5.64 -17.17
C LEU A 308 -7.49 5.98 -18.62
N GLN A 309 -7.91 7.14 -19.10
CA GLN A 309 -7.82 7.50 -20.51
C GLN A 309 -6.39 7.40 -21.07
N PRO A 310 -5.32 7.87 -20.38
CA PRO A 310 -3.96 7.75 -20.91
C PRO A 310 -3.50 6.31 -21.11
N VAL A 311 -3.83 5.39 -20.18
CA VAL A 311 -3.43 3.98 -20.30
C VAL A 311 -4.26 3.24 -21.36
N ILE A 312 -5.53 3.61 -21.51
CA ILE A 312 -6.40 3.05 -22.57
C ILE A 312 -5.88 3.47 -23.95
N LYS A 313 -5.48 4.74 -24.12
CA LYS A 313 -4.88 5.22 -25.36
C LYS A 313 -3.52 4.61 -25.65
N GLU A 314 -2.70 4.34 -24.62
CA GLU A 314 -1.44 3.60 -24.78
C GLU A 314 -1.70 2.14 -25.20
N PHE A 315 -2.77 1.52 -24.69
CA PHE A 315 -3.16 0.16 -25.05
C PHE A 315 -3.71 0.06 -26.48
N ASN A 316 -4.68 0.89 -26.82
CA ASN A 316 -5.20 1.03 -28.17
C ASN A 316 -5.64 2.49 -28.42
N PRO A 317 -4.96 3.24 -29.31
CA PRO A 317 -5.25 4.65 -29.53
C PRO A 317 -6.63 4.91 -30.14
N LYS A 318 -7.26 3.90 -30.75
CA LYS A 318 -8.61 3.99 -31.34
C LYS A 318 -9.74 3.80 -30.33
N ILE A 319 -9.45 3.35 -29.11
CA ILE A 319 -10.49 3.21 -28.08
C ILE A 319 -10.70 4.54 -27.39
N GLU A 320 -11.93 5.03 -27.42
CA GLU A 320 -12.40 6.16 -26.63
C GLU A 320 -13.14 5.67 -25.39
N ILE A 321 -13.00 6.43 -24.29
CA ILE A 321 -13.70 6.18 -23.04
C ILE A 321 -14.51 7.40 -22.63
N LYS A 322 -15.76 7.17 -22.25
CA LYS A 322 -16.67 8.19 -21.71
C LYS A 322 -17.37 7.67 -20.46
N ARG A 323 -17.85 8.61 -19.65
CA ARG A 323 -18.61 8.35 -18.44
C ARG A 323 -19.65 9.45 -18.25
N GLU A 324 -20.87 9.04 -17.96
CA GLU A 324 -22.04 9.91 -17.82
C GLU A 324 -22.75 9.71 -16.47
N LYS A 325 -22.61 8.53 -15.86
CA LYS A 325 -23.23 8.14 -14.59
C LYS A 325 -22.22 7.94 -13.47
N PHE A 326 -22.61 8.35 -12.26
CA PHE A 326 -21.77 8.37 -11.09
C PHE A 326 -22.58 7.98 -9.83
N ILE A 327 -22.30 6.81 -9.25
CA ILE A 327 -22.91 6.38 -7.97
C ILE A 327 -22.73 7.46 -6.89
N GLY A 328 -21.55 8.09 -6.84
CA GLY A 328 -21.27 9.16 -5.86
C GLY A 328 -22.16 10.40 -5.99
N LEU A 329 -22.86 10.56 -7.11
CA LEU A 329 -23.75 11.69 -7.39
C LEU A 329 -25.23 11.30 -7.44
N GLY A 330 -25.56 10.07 -7.06
CA GLY A 330 -26.94 9.59 -6.94
C GLY A 330 -27.41 8.67 -8.06
N ASP A 331 -26.59 8.38 -9.08
CA ASP A 331 -26.92 7.35 -10.06
C ASP A 331 -26.87 5.94 -9.45
N SER A 332 -27.56 4.99 -10.07
CA SER A 332 -27.52 3.58 -9.64
C SER A 332 -26.21 2.87 -10.00
N VAL A 333 -25.46 3.40 -10.98
CA VAL A 333 -24.22 2.80 -11.49
C VAL A 333 -23.19 3.88 -11.85
N CYS A 334 -21.92 3.48 -11.94
CA CYS A 334 -20.91 4.26 -12.67
C CYS A 334 -20.68 3.59 -14.02
N ASP A 335 -20.96 4.29 -15.12
CA ASP A 335 -20.75 3.73 -16.45
C ASP A 335 -19.35 4.07 -16.99
N PHE A 336 -18.81 3.13 -17.75
CA PHE A 336 -17.62 3.32 -18.56
C PHE A 336 -17.97 2.84 -19.96
N ILE A 337 -18.25 3.80 -20.83
CA ILE A 337 -18.66 3.59 -22.22
C ILE A 337 -17.39 3.60 -23.08
N LEU A 338 -17.09 2.46 -23.68
CA LEU A 338 -15.92 2.22 -24.52
C LEU A 338 -16.36 2.12 -25.98
N ASN A 339 -15.75 2.91 -26.85
CA ASN A 339 -16.02 2.89 -28.30
C ASN A 339 -14.71 2.70 -29.06
N LEU A 340 -14.66 1.74 -29.99
CA LEU A 340 -13.57 1.55 -30.93
C LEU A 340 -13.86 2.34 -32.21
N GLU A 341 -13.08 3.40 -32.44
CA GLU A 341 -13.13 4.19 -33.67
C GLU A 341 -12.57 3.42 -34.88
N GLU A 342 -12.97 3.82 -36.08
CA GLU A 342 -12.62 3.13 -37.34
C GLU A 342 -11.14 3.25 -37.72
#